data_AF-A0A351LA26-F1
#
_entry.id   AF-A0A351LA26-F1
#
_cell.length_a   1.000
_cell.length_b   1.000
_cell.length_c   1.000
_cell.angle_alpha   90.00
_cell.angle_beta   90.00
_cell.angle_gamma   90.00
#
_symmetry.space_group_name_H-M   'P 1'
#
loop_
_entity.id
_entity.type
_entity.pdbx_description
1 polymer ?
#
loop_
_entity_poly.entity_id
_entity_poly.type
_entity_poly.pdbx_seq_one_letter_code
_entity_poly.pdbx_strand_id
1 'polypeptide(L)'
;MDISLFGSIASQYEDWRSVRTITAANAMSNLLIEQVLNHQLAVDLFVSLERFSEFAAQVEKYTRLGATCKQVLAFGIADIEPPLITGVKFIPIEPGSVLSRERFVVVNSPDFWAGMVVTQIESSSATGQLDGGWFYHRQMVDQVSLLVSQVAGREYKAVQTRNYMHQNVHIGELNKRLLEQLEAAEIESHRRSMQLETLHEFSAILLQHQPLPCILRDAVRILSTIFGASNAAIALNLQSDQFMIFSLDGRFSTGNQRLSSLGQGASGIALNQSKLISVANVVKPSEKDLLMPEAVSLVSAPIQGRRRVYGVVTVGSKTPLAWNSEDGKTVMAIATGLAVIIEQKAQVSGDIVLQLRRARQLEQMLTKLRKPMARLLYLQQRLHDEAHLLPIQQELMAEVEGLYTEVAKTIWEPKDPPDFNESPISPPPKPAGSLRSKTRTS
;
A
#
# COMPACT_ATOMS: atom_id res chain seq x y z
N MET A 1 -19.90 -44.39 8.61
CA MET A 1 -19.62 -44.29 7.16
C MET A 1 -18.95 -42.95 6.96
N ASP A 2 -17.67 -42.94 6.61
CA ASP A 2 -16.93 -41.70 6.33
C ASP A 2 -17.27 -41.23 4.92
N ILE A 3 -18.32 -40.41 4.81
CA ILE A 3 -18.73 -39.80 3.55
C ILE A 3 -17.89 -38.53 3.35
N SER A 4 -17.20 -38.45 2.21
CA SER A 4 -16.49 -37.25 1.76
C SER A 4 -17.31 -36.60 0.65
N LEU A 5 -17.82 -35.39 0.88
CA LEU A 5 -18.52 -34.64 -0.16
C LEU A 5 -17.51 -34.17 -1.20
N PHE A 6 -16.37 -33.66 -0.76
CA PHE A 6 -15.30 -33.21 -1.64
C PHE A 6 -14.78 -34.36 -2.50
N GLY A 7 -14.42 -35.49 -1.89
CA GLY A 7 -13.94 -36.68 -2.61
C GLY A 7 -14.94 -37.22 -3.62
N SER A 8 -16.25 -37.06 -3.37
CA SER A 8 -17.30 -37.50 -4.31
C SER A 8 -17.38 -36.68 -5.60
N ILE A 9 -16.91 -35.43 -5.57
CA ILE A 9 -16.94 -34.52 -6.73
C ILE A 9 -15.54 -34.23 -7.30
N ALA A 10 -14.48 -34.42 -6.51
CA ALA A 10 -13.12 -33.98 -6.84
C ALA A 10 -12.51 -34.69 -8.05
N SER A 11 -12.89 -35.95 -8.32
CA SER A 11 -12.40 -36.72 -9.47
C SER A 11 -13.04 -36.30 -10.79
N GLN A 12 -14.20 -35.64 -10.74
CA GLN A 12 -14.95 -35.30 -11.94
C GLN A 12 -14.53 -33.92 -12.51
N TYR A 13 -13.79 -33.09 -11.75
CA TYR A 13 -13.55 -31.69 -12.11
C TYR A 13 -12.23 -31.11 -11.57
N GLU A 14 -11.08 -31.62 -12.05
CA GLU A 14 -9.75 -31.03 -11.73
C GLU A 14 -9.66 -29.55 -12.13
N ASP A 15 -10.31 -29.15 -13.22
CA ASP A 15 -10.25 -27.78 -13.76
C ASP A 15 -10.98 -26.72 -12.92
N TRP A 16 -11.81 -27.13 -11.93
CA TRP A 16 -12.73 -26.22 -11.21
C TRP A 16 -12.28 -25.90 -9.78
N ARG A 17 -11.08 -26.35 -9.41
CA ARG A 17 -10.42 -26.08 -8.11
C ARG A 17 -9.95 -24.63 -8.02
N SER A 18 -10.88 -23.75 -7.62
CA SER A 18 -10.68 -22.30 -7.59
C SER A 18 -10.53 -21.73 -6.18
N VAL A 19 -10.87 -22.49 -5.13
CA VAL A 19 -10.91 -21.98 -3.75
C VAL A 19 -9.71 -22.50 -2.96
N ARG A 20 -8.70 -21.63 -2.77
CA ARG A 20 -7.43 -22.00 -2.12
C ARG A 20 -7.23 -21.43 -0.72
N THR A 21 -8.04 -20.45 -0.33
CA THR A 21 -7.88 -19.72 0.93
C THR A 21 -9.18 -19.72 1.73
N ILE A 22 -9.04 -19.70 3.05
CA ILE A 22 -10.17 -19.58 3.99
C ILE A 22 -10.97 -18.30 3.72
N THR A 23 -10.29 -17.19 3.41
CA THR A 23 -10.94 -15.91 3.08
C THR A 23 -11.83 -16.04 1.85
N ALA A 24 -11.35 -16.67 0.78
CA ALA A 24 -12.15 -16.89 -0.43
C ALA A 24 -13.35 -17.80 -0.15
N ALA A 25 -13.16 -18.91 0.56
CA ALA A 25 -14.25 -19.82 0.93
C ALA A 25 -15.33 -19.12 1.77
N ASN A 26 -14.93 -18.29 2.74
CA ASN A 26 -15.86 -17.53 3.57
C ASN A 26 -16.61 -16.47 2.76
N ALA A 27 -15.92 -15.74 1.87
CA ALA A 27 -16.56 -14.75 1.00
C ALA A 27 -17.61 -15.41 0.08
N MET A 28 -17.26 -16.53 -0.53
CA MET A 28 -18.15 -17.29 -1.42
C MET A 28 -19.36 -17.89 -0.69
N SER A 29 -19.13 -18.51 0.46
CA SER A 29 -20.19 -18.98 1.37
C SER A 29 -21.17 -17.86 1.74
N ASN A 30 -20.64 -16.70 2.12
CA ASN A 30 -21.45 -15.54 2.47
C ASN A 30 -22.26 -15.02 1.26
N LEU A 31 -21.68 -14.96 0.07
CA LEU A 31 -22.39 -14.54 -1.14
C LEU A 31 -23.59 -15.46 -1.44
N LEU A 32 -23.42 -16.79 -1.33
CA LEU A 32 -24.52 -17.74 -1.51
C LEU A 32 -25.64 -17.55 -0.48
N ILE A 33 -25.27 -17.38 0.79
CA ILE A 33 -26.24 -17.18 1.87
C ILE A 33 -26.98 -15.85 1.70
N GLU A 34 -26.27 -14.77 1.39
CA GLU A 34 -26.87 -13.46 1.13
C GLU A 34 -27.79 -13.49 -0.09
N GLN A 35 -27.47 -14.28 -1.12
CA GLN A 35 -28.35 -14.44 -2.27
C GLN A 35 -29.70 -15.06 -1.87
N VAL A 36 -29.67 -16.09 -1.01
CA VAL A 36 -30.90 -16.71 -0.47
C VAL A 36 -31.70 -15.72 0.37
N LEU A 37 -31.04 -14.94 1.23
CA LEU A 37 -31.70 -13.96 2.10
C LEU A 37 -32.32 -12.80 1.32
N ASN A 38 -31.59 -12.23 0.36
CA ASN A 38 -32.02 -11.05 -0.38
C ASN A 38 -33.22 -11.32 -1.28
N HIS A 39 -33.28 -12.51 -1.87
CA HIS A 39 -34.37 -12.93 -2.76
C HIS A 39 -35.47 -13.73 -2.05
N GLN A 40 -35.35 -13.88 -0.73
CA GLN A 40 -36.29 -14.64 0.10
C GLN A 40 -36.59 -16.04 -0.44
N LEU A 41 -35.54 -16.74 -0.88
CA LEU A 41 -35.71 -18.00 -1.60
C LEU A 41 -36.13 -19.12 -0.64
N ALA A 42 -37.30 -19.72 -0.90
CA ALA A 42 -37.83 -20.85 -0.14
C ALA A 42 -37.10 -22.17 -0.50
N VAL A 43 -35.84 -22.28 -0.05
CA VAL A 43 -34.91 -23.36 -0.40
C VAL A 43 -34.62 -24.30 0.76
N ASP A 44 -34.10 -25.48 0.41
CA ASP A 44 -33.36 -26.34 1.34
C ASP A 44 -31.89 -25.87 1.32
N LEU A 45 -31.44 -25.32 2.45
CA LEU A 45 -30.08 -24.82 2.61
C LEU A 45 -29.28 -25.76 3.52
N PHE A 46 -28.16 -26.25 3.02
CA PHE A 46 -27.22 -27.08 3.79
C PHE A 46 -25.95 -26.28 4.02
N VAL A 47 -25.52 -26.16 5.28
CA VAL A 47 -24.31 -25.42 5.65
C VAL A 47 -23.50 -26.21 6.66
N SER A 48 -22.19 -26.29 6.46
CA SER A 48 -21.26 -26.76 7.48
C SER A 48 -20.73 -25.63 8.36
N LEU A 49 -20.51 -25.93 9.62
CA LEU A 49 -19.82 -25.15 10.63
C LEU A 49 -18.69 -26.02 11.17
N GLU A 50 -17.57 -25.43 11.59
CA GLU A 50 -16.51 -26.23 12.23
C GLU A 50 -16.99 -26.74 13.59
N ARG A 51 -17.59 -25.84 14.38
CA ARG A 51 -18.09 -26.12 15.73
C ARG A 51 -19.40 -25.39 16.00
N PHE A 52 -20.24 -25.94 16.87
CA PHE A 52 -21.46 -25.26 17.30
C PHE A 52 -21.18 -24.01 18.14
N SER A 53 -20.02 -23.93 18.83
CA SER A 53 -19.61 -22.71 19.55
C SER A 53 -19.43 -21.49 18.65
N GLU A 54 -19.02 -21.68 17.40
CA GLU A 54 -18.86 -20.59 16.43
C GLU A 54 -20.19 -19.97 16.02
N PHE A 55 -21.28 -20.68 16.28
CA PHE A 55 -22.62 -20.24 15.91
C PHE A 55 -23.09 -19.04 16.72
N ALA A 56 -22.55 -18.82 17.93
CA ALA A 56 -22.93 -17.70 18.80
C ALA A 56 -22.78 -16.34 18.09
N ALA A 57 -21.77 -16.19 17.22
CA ALA A 57 -21.55 -14.97 16.45
C ALA A 57 -22.51 -14.80 15.26
N GLN A 58 -23.25 -15.85 14.87
CA GLN A 58 -24.08 -15.88 13.66
C GLN A 58 -25.57 -16.10 13.93
N VAL A 59 -26.01 -16.08 15.20
CA VAL A 59 -27.40 -16.34 15.61
C VAL A 59 -28.40 -15.48 14.83
N GLU A 60 -28.15 -14.18 14.67
CA GLU A 60 -29.05 -13.27 13.95
C GLU A 60 -29.20 -13.68 12.47
N LYS A 61 -28.08 -13.98 11.81
CA LYS A 61 -28.04 -14.40 10.40
C LYS A 61 -28.83 -15.70 10.19
N TYR A 62 -28.63 -16.69 11.05
CA TYR A 62 -29.36 -17.96 10.95
C TYR A 62 -30.82 -17.88 11.38
N THR A 63 -31.17 -16.93 12.26
CA THR A 63 -32.58 -16.63 12.59
C THR A 63 -33.31 -16.11 11.36
N ARG A 64 -32.69 -15.18 10.62
CA ARG A 64 -33.23 -14.67 9.35
C ARG A 64 -33.34 -15.78 8.30
N LEU A 65 -32.33 -16.64 8.20
CA LEU A 65 -32.37 -17.79 7.29
C LEU A 65 -33.49 -18.78 7.67
N GLY A 66 -33.65 -19.10 8.95
CA GLY A 66 -34.70 -20.01 9.42
C GLY A 66 -36.12 -19.49 9.15
N ALA A 67 -36.31 -18.17 9.12
CA ALA A 67 -37.57 -17.54 8.75
C ALA A 67 -37.82 -17.51 7.23
N THR A 68 -36.77 -17.62 6.41
CA THR A 68 -36.83 -17.43 4.95
C THR A 68 -36.81 -18.75 4.20
N CYS A 69 -35.89 -19.63 4.57
CA CYS A 69 -35.70 -20.94 3.95
C CYS A 69 -36.83 -21.89 4.36
N LYS A 70 -37.09 -22.91 3.54
CA LYS A 70 -37.98 -24.02 3.97
C LYS A 70 -37.38 -24.74 5.18
N GLN A 71 -36.06 -24.89 5.17
CA GLN A 71 -35.27 -25.46 6.24
C GLN A 71 -33.81 -25.13 6.04
N VAL A 72 -33.09 -25.02 7.15
CA VAL A 72 -31.63 -24.90 7.18
C VAL A 72 -31.08 -26.08 7.96
N LEU A 73 -30.19 -26.85 7.34
CA LEU A 73 -29.44 -27.91 8.02
C LEU A 73 -28.02 -27.42 8.29
N ALA A 74 -27.72 -27.21 9.56
CA ALA A 74 -26.42 -26.75 10.04
C ALA A 74 -25.64 -27.95 10.59
N PHE A 75 -24.59 -28.36 9.89
CA PHE A 75 -23.73 -29.47 10.29
C PHE A 75 -22.53 -28.93 11.08
N GLY A 76 -22.11 -29.58 12.15
CA GLY A 76 -20.91 -29.15 12.87
C GLY A 76 -20.57 -30.03 14.06
N ILE A 77 -19.39 -29.83 14.64
CA ILE A 77 -18.96 -30.56 15.83
C ILE A 77 -19.76 -30.04 17.04
N ALA A 78 -20.42 -30.95 17.75
CA ALA A 78 -21.21 -30.66 18.93
C ALA A 78 -20.33 -30.45 20.18
N ASP A 79 -19.69 -29.29 20.26
CA ASP A 79 -18.89 -28.88 21.43
C ASP A 79 -19.74 -28.16 22.50
N ILE A 80 -20.83 -27.51 22.09
CA ILE A 80 -21.85 -26.92 22.97
C ILE A 80 -23.25 -27.31 22.50
N GLU A 81 -24.25 -27.12 23.37
CA GLU A 81 -25.65 -27.23 22.98
C GLU A 81 -26.03 -26.04 22.08
N PRO A 82 -26.48 -26.28 20.83
CA PRO A 82 -26.79 -25.21 19.90
C PRO A 82 -28.08 -24.48 20.29
N PRO A 83 -28.21 -23.17 19.99
CA PRO A 83 -29.42 -22.42 20.28
C PRO A 83 -30.61 -22.94 19.47
N LEU A 84 -31.79 -22.96 20.08
CA LEU A 84 -33.03 -23.32 19.40
C LEU A 84 -33.48 -22.18 18.48
N ILE A 85 -33.32 -22.37 17.18
CA ILE A 85 -33.77 -21.42 16.15
C ILE A 85 -34.83 -22.08 15.27
N THR A 86 -35.98 -21.43 15.15
CA THR A 86 -37.06 -21.90 14.28
C THR A 86 -36.59 -22.00 12.82
N GLY A 87 -36.82 -23.16 12.19
CA GLY A 87 -36.42 -23.41 10.79
C GLY A 87 -34.96 -23.86 10.60
N VAL A 88 -34.16 -23.90 11.66
CA VAL A 88 -32.78 -24.39 11.64
C VAL A 88 -32.68 -25.70 12.43
N LYS A 89 -32.12 -26.74 11.81
CA LYS A 89 -31.83 -28.01 12.47
C LYS A 89 -30.32 -28.23 12.49
N PHE A 90 -29.79 -28.43 13.69
CA PHE A 90 -28.38 -28.76 13.89
C PHE A 90 -28.18 -30.27 13.77
N ILE A 91 -27.13 -30.66 13.05
CA ILE A 91 -26.76 -32.06 12.82
C ILE A 91 -25.33 -32.25 13.33
N PRO A 92 -25.15 -33.00 14.43
CA PRO A 92 -23.82 -33.21 14.99
C PRO A 92 -22.98 -34.07 14.05
N ILE A 93 -21.74 -33.65 13.82
CA ILE A 93 -20.71 -34.42 13.11
C ILE A 93 -19.73 -35.00 14.12
N GLU A 94 -19.29 -36.24 13.90
CA GLU A 94 -18.27 -36.89 14.71
C GLU A 94 -16.91 -36.17 14.55
N PRO A 95 -16.25 -35.77 15.66
CA PRO A 95 -14.92 -35.16 15.60
C PRO A 95 -13.92 -36.09 14.90
N GLY A 96 -13.23 -35.60 13.87
CA GLY A 96 -12.22 -36.37 13.15
C GLY A 96 -12.74 -37.12 11.92
N SER A 97 -14.05 -37.17 11.71
CA SER A 97 -14.64 -37.65 10.45
C SER A 97 -14.20 -36.77 9.26
N VAL A 98 -14.24 -37.33 8.04
CA VAL A 98 -13.87 -36.57 6.82
C VAL A 98 -14.74 -35.31 6.67
N LEU A 99 -16.03 -35.42 6.97
CA LEU A 99 -16.97 -34.31 6.90
C LEU A 99 -16.65 -33.17 7.88
N SER A 100 -15.99 -33.48 9.01
CA SER A 100 -15.55 -32.45 9.96
C SER A 100 -14.39 -31.59 9.45
N ARG A 101 -13.69 -32.04 8.40
CA ARG A 101 -12.59 -31.32 7.73
C ARG A 101 -13.04 -30.62 6.44
N GLU A 102 -14.27 -30.86 6.02
CA GLU A 102 -14.87 -30.28 4.83
C GLU A 102 -15.78 -29.13 5.22
N ARG A 103 -15.68 -28.02 4.50
CA ARG A 103 -16.64 -26.92 4.58
C ARG A 103 -17.47 -26.89 3.31
N PHE A 104 -18.78 -26.81 3.46
CA PHE A 104 -19.71 -26.76 2.34
C PHE A 104 -20.91 -25.85 2.59
N VAL A 105 -21.40 -25.27 1.50
CA VAL A 105 -22.70 -24.60 1.43
C VAL A 105 -23.38 -25.09 0.17
N VAL A 106 -24.61 -25.60 0.30
CA VAL A 106 -25.37 -26.11 -0.83
C VAL A 106 -26.78 -25.58 -0.76
N VAL A 107 -27.21 -24.99 -1.87
CA VAL A 107 -28.59 -24.56 -2.10
C VAL A 107 -29.14 -25.38 -3.25
N ASN A 108 -30.28 -26.02 -3.03
CA ASN A 108 -30.93 -26.79 -4.08
C ASN A 108 -32.43 -26.47 -4.17
N SER A 109 -32.82 -25.75 -5.22
CA SER A 109 -34.21 -25.41 -5.48
C SER A 109 -34.51 -25.34 -6.98
N PRO A 110 -35.80 -25.25 -7.38
CA PRO A 110 -36.19 -25.08 -8.78
C PRO A 110 -35.60 -23.82 -9.42
N ASP A 111 -35.60 -22.69 -8.69
CA ASP A 111 -35.22 -21.39 -9.22
C ASP A 111 -33.74 -21.04 -8.97
N PHE A 112 -33.13 -21.63 -7.96
CA PHE A 112 -31.72 -21.40 -7.63
C PHE A 112 -31.02 -22.66 -7.10
N TRP A 113 -29.87 -22.98 -7.68
CA TRP A 113 -28.99 -24.04 -7.22
C TRP A 113 -27.52 -23.69 -7.35
N ALA A 114 -26.77 -23.94 -6.28
CA ALA A 114 -25.34 -23.70 -6.24
C ALA A 114 -24.75 -24.50 -5.09
N GLY A 115 -23.48 -24.85 -5.23
CA GLY A 115 -22.73 -25.51 -4.18
C GLY A 115 -21.32 -24.97 -4.10
N MET A 116 -20.81 -24.93 -2.89
CA MET A 116 -19.40 -24.78 -2.61
C MET A 116 -19.01 -25.93 -1.70
N VAL A 117 -17.94 -26.64 -2.03
CA VAL A 117 -17.35 -27.67 -1.18
C VAL A 117 -15.84 -27.48 -1.20
N VAL A 118 -15.26 -27.35 -0.01
CA VAL A 118 -13.83 -27.17 0.19
C VAL A 118 -13.35 -28.11 1.30
N THR A 119 -12.14 -28.61 1.19
CA THR A 119 -11.47 -29.43 2.20
C THR A 119 -10.14 -28.78 2.58
N GLN A 120 -9.68 -29.03 3.80
CA GLN A 120 -8.38 -28.56 4.24
C GLN A 120 -7.28 -29.51 3.75
N ILE A 121 -6.28 -28.97 3.04
CA ILE A 121 -5.05 -29.70 2.72
C ILE A 121 -4.18 -29.67 3.98
N GLU A 122 -3.75 -30.84 4.46
CA GLU A 122 -2.71 -30.93 5.49
C GLU A 122 -1.38 -30.46 4.89
N SER A 123 -1.12 -29.16 4.93
CA SER A 123 0.20 -28.57 4.63
C SER A 123 0.80 -27.99 5.90
N SER A 124 2.13 -28.06 6.02
CA SER A 124 2.90 -27.65 7.20
C SER A 124 2.94 -26.12 7.42
N SER A 125 2.20 -25.33 6.62
CA SER A 125 2.15 -23.89 6.74
C SER A 125 0.98 -23.44 7.64
N ALA A 126 1.24 -22.46 8.51
CA ALA A 126 0.26 -21.91 9.46
C ALA A 126 -0.98 -21.28 8.81
N THR A 127 -0.97 -21.09 7.49
CA THR A 127 -2.11 -20.60 6.70
C THR A 127 -2.78 -21.80 6.04
N GLY A 128 -3.75 -22.40 6.73
CA GLY A 128 -4.49 -23.59 6.26
C GLY A 128 -4.91 -23.46 4.80
N GLN A 129 -4.24 -24.22 3.93
CA GLN A 129 -4.50 -24.21 2.50
C GLN A 129 -5.75 -25.04 2.24
N LEU A 130 -6.70 -24.48 1.51
CA LEU A 130 -7.92 -25.19 1.13
C LEU A 130 -7.79 -25.74 -0.29
N ASP A 131 -8.52 -26.81 -0.56
CA ASP A 131 -8.80 -27.28 -1.91
C ASP A 131 -10.30 -27.43 -2.08
N GLY A 132 -10.85 -26.90 -3.17
CA GLY A 132 -12.28 -26.79 -3.27
C GLY A 132 -12.78 -26.06 -4.50
N GLY A 133 -14.07 -26.23 -4.76
CA GLY A 133 -14.73 -25.66 -5.92
C GLY A 133 -16.08 -25.04 -5.56
N TRP A 134 -16.39 -23.97 -6.27
CA TRP A 134 -17.75 -23.44 -6.44
C TRP A 134 -18.33 -24.03 -7.72
N PHE A 135 -19.55 -24.55 -7.68
CA PHE A 135 -20.25 -25.05 -8.86
C PHE A 135 -21.73 -24.65 -8.93
N TYR A 136 -22.21 -24.53 -10.17
CA TYR A 136 -23.62 -24.35 -10.51
C TYR A 136 -24.17 -25.54 -11.32
N HIS A 137 -23.41 -26.62 -11.42
CA HIS A 137 -23.81 -27.76 -12.25
C HIS A 137 -24.88 -28.58 -11.54
N ARG A 138 -25.98 -28.88 -12.23
CA ARG A 138 -27.13 -29.60 -11.69
C ARG A 138 -26.73 -30.92 -11.03
N GLN A 139 -25.96 -31.75 -11.76
CA GLN A 139 -25.59 -33.09 -11.29
C GLN A 139 -24.77 -33.04 -9.99
N MET A 140 -23.87 -32.06 -9.87
CA MET A 140 -23.06 -31.89 -8.67
C MET A 140 -23.92 -31.44 -7.48
N VAL A 141 -24.79 -30.46 -7.67
CA VAL A 141 -25.69 -30.00 -6.61
C VAL A 141 -26.62 -31.12 -6.17
N ASP A 142 -27.17 -31.90 -7.11
CA ASP A 142 -28.03 -33.04 -6.81
C ASP A 142 -27.27 -34.14 -6.05
N GLN A 143 -26.04 -34.47 -6.46
CA GLN A 143 -25.20 -35.46 -5.81
C GLN A 143 -24.84 -35.05 -4.38
N VAL A 144 -24.36 -33.82 -4.18
CA VAL A 144 -24.00 -33.33 -2.85
C VAL A 144 -25.25 -33.23 -1.97
N SER A 145 -26.37 -32.74 -2.49
CA SER A 145 -27.64 -32.67 -1.74
C SER A 145 -28.12 -34.06 -1.30
N LEU A 146 -27.97 -35.07 -2.16
CA LEU A 146 -28.28 -36.47 -1.85
C LEU A 146 -27.40 -36.98 -0.69
N LEU A 147 -26.08 -36.82 -0.80
CA LEU A 147 -25.13 -37.29 0.22
C LEU A 147 -25.37 -36.59 1.57
N VAL A 148 -25.58 -35.28 1.56
CA VAL A 148 -25.87 -34.49 2.76
C VAL A 148 -27.21 -34.91 3.39
N SER A 149 -28.23 -35.22 2.57
CA SER A 149 -29.52 -35.72 3.07
C SER A 149 -29.38 -37.10 3.72
N GLN A 150 -28.54 -37.98 3.17
CA GLN A 150 -28.24 -39.29 3.77
C GLN A 150 -27.55 -39.15 5.13
N VAL A 151 -26.55 -38.27 5.24
CA VAL A 151 -25.90 -37.97 6.53
C VAL A 151 -26.91 -37.42 7.54
N ALA A 152 -27.85 -36.59 7.08
CA ALA A 152 -28.92 -36.05 7.91
C ALA A 152 -30.00 -37.08 8.32
N GLY A 153 -29.94 -38.31 7.80
CA GLY A 153 -30.97 -39.34 8.01
C GLY A 153 -32.32 -38.96 7.37
N ARG A 154 -32.30 -38.30 6.21
CA ARG A 154 -33.49 -37.77 5.54
C ARG A 154 -33.62 -38.29 4.11
N GLU A 155 -34.87 -38.34 3.65
CA GLU A 155 -35.19 -38.65 2.26
C GLU A 155 -34.84 -37.46 1.37
N TYR A 156 -34.00 -37.71 0.36
CA TYR A 156 -33.66 -36.72 -0.65
C TYR A 156 -34.82 -36.54 -1.64
N LYS A 157 -35.33 -35.32 -1.77
CA LYS A 157 -36.35 -34.97 -2.76
C LYS A 157 -35.69 -34.36 -3.99
N ALA A 158 -35.60 -35.14 -5.07
CA ALA A 158 -35.04 -34.66 -6.33
C ALA A 158 -35.88 -33.50 -6.90
N VAL A 159 -35.20 -32.42 -7.32
CA VAL A 159 -35.84 -31.29 -8.01
C VAL A 159 -36.16 -31.69 -9.44
N GLN A 160 -37.45 -31.87 -9.73
CA GLN A 160 -37.93 -32.35 -11.02
C GLN A 160 -37.86 -31.26 -12.11
N THR A 161 -38.24 -30.04 -11.77
CA THR A 161 -38.29 -28.89 -12.68
C THR A 161 -37.29 -27.81 -12.25
N ARG A 162 -36.48 -27.34 -13.21
CA ARG A 162 -35.45 -26.32 -13.01
C ARG A 162 -35.76 -25.11 -13.88
N ASN A 163 -35.74 -23.92 -13.30
CA ASN A 163 -35.90 -22.67 -14.01
C ASN A 163 -34.52 -22.06 -14.31
N TYR A 164 -33.96 -22.41 -15.48
CA TYR A 164 -32.66 -21.91 -15.90
C TYR A 164 -32.61 -20.39 -16.10
N MET A 165 -33.75 -19.76 -16.41
CA MET A 165 -33.81 -18.31 -16.55
C MET A 165 -33.59 -17.63 -15.19
N HIS A 166 -34.29 -18.07 -14.15
CA HIS A 166 -34.09 -17.54 -12.79
C HIS A 166 -32.69 -17.86 -12.25
N GLN A 167 -32.19 -19.07 -12.50
CA GLN A 167 -30.82 -19.44 -12.15
C GLN A 167 -29.79 -18.47 -12.76
N ASN A 168 -29.91 -18.18 -14.06
CA ASN A 168 -28.96 -17.30 -14.74
C ASN A 168 -28.98 -15.88 -14.20
N VAL A 169 -30.15 -15.37 -13.78
CA VAL A 169 -30.26 -14.07 -13.10
C VAL A 169 -29.47 -14.09 -11.80
N HIS A 170 -29.67 -15.11 -10.96
CA HIS A 170 -28.94 -15.23 -9.70
C HIS A 170 -27.43 -15.41 -9.87
N ILE A 171 -26.99 -16.20 -10.86
CA ILE A 171 -25.56 -16.33 -11.20
C ILE A 171 -24.99 -14.97 -11.63
N GLY A 172 -25.70 -14.23 -12.47
CA GLY A 172 -25.27 -12.91 -12.93
C GLY A 172 -25.06 -11.92 -11.79
N GLU A 173 -25.99 -11.88 -10.84
CA GLU A 173 -25.89 -11.03 -9.64
C GLU A 173 -24.75 -11.46 -8.70
N LEU A 174 -24.56 -12.77 -8.50
CA LEU A 174 -23.47 -13.30 -7.71
C LEU A 174 -22.11 -12.95 -8.30
N ASN A 175 -21.94 -13.13 -9.61
CA ASN A 175 -20.72 -12.76 -10.32
C ASN A 175 -20.45 -11.25 -10.24
N LYS A 176 -21.50 -10.43 -10.37
CA LYS A 176 -21.38 -8.97 -10.22
C LYS A 176 -20.88 -8.60 -8.82
N ARG A 177 -21.47 -9.16 -7.76
CA ARG A 177 -21.05 -8.90 -6.37
C ARG A 177 -19.64 -9.41 -6.08
N LEU A 178 -19.26 -10.56 -6.65
CA LEU A 178 -17.91 -11.09 -6.52
C LEU A 178 -16.91 -10.14 -7.18
N LEU A 179 -17.21 -9.61 -8.36
CA LEU A 179 -16.36 -8.64 -9.04
C LEU A 179 -16.22 -7.36 -8.22
N GLU A 180 -17.32 -6.82 -7.68
CA GLU A 180 -17.30 -5.65 -6.79
C GLU A 180 -16.43 -5.88 -5.54
N GLN A 181 -16.48 -7.08 -4.94
CA GLN A 181 -15.63 -7.45 -3.80
C GLN A 181 -14.16 -7.59 -4.18
N LEU A 182 -13.86 -8.15 -5.37
CA LEU A 182 -12.50 -8.30 -5.86
C LEU A 182 -11.88 -6.93 -6.17
N GLU A 183 -12.61 -6.04 -6.83
CA GLU A 183 -12.16 -4.67 -7.10
C GLU A 183 -11.88 -3.92 -5.80
N ALA A 184 -12.78 -4.02 -4.80
CA ALA A 184 -12.57 -3.40 -3.50
C ALA A 184 -11.32 -3.95 -2.78
N ALA A 185 -11.14 -5.27 -2.79
CA ALA A 185 -9.99 -5.93 -2.17
C ALA A 185 -8.68 -5.61 -2.89
N GLU A 186 -8.69 -5.49 -4.22
CA GLU A 186 -7.53 -5.09 -5.01
C GLU A 186 -7.11 -3.65 -4.69
N ILE A 187 -8.08 -2.73 -4.62
CA ILE A 187 -7.82 -1.34 -4.23
C ILE A 187 -7.21 -1.27 -2.82
N GLU A 188 -7.74 -2.02 -1.86
CA GLU A 188 -7.22 -2.07 -0.50
C GLU A 188 -5.80 -2.68 -0.45
N SER A 189 -5.59 -3.79 -1.15
CA SER A 189 -4.28 -4.45 -1.24
C SER A 189 -3.23 -3.53 -1.87
N HIS A 190 -3.59 -2.85 -2.96
CA HIS A 190 -2.71 -1.90 -3.62
C HIS A 190 -2.34 -0.73 -2.71
N ARG A 191 -3.33 -0.16 -1.98
CA ARG A 191 -3.07 0.90 -0.98
C ARG A 191 -2.14 0.41 0.13
N ARG A 192 -2.37 -0.78 0.67
CA ARG A 192 -1.54 -1.37 1.71
C ARG A 192 -0.11 -1.60 1.22
N SER A 193 0.06 -2.03 -0.03
CA SER A 193 1.39 -2.17 -0.64
C SER A 193 2.12 -0.83 -0.72
N MET A 194 1.46 0.23 -1.21
CA MET A 194 2.04 1.58 -1.25
C MET A 194 2.45 2.09 0.14
N GLN A 195 1.63 1.84 1.17
CA GLN A 195 1.96 2.21 2.55
C GLN A 195 3.22 1.51 3.06
N LEU A 196 3.32 0.19 2.84
CA LEU A 196 4.48 -0.60 3.27
C LEU A 196 5.76 -0.19 2.53
N GLU A 197 5.67 0.03 1.21
CA GLU A 197 6.79 0.51 0.40
C GLU A 197 7.25 1.90 0.85
N THR A 198 6.32 2.81 1.12
CA THR A 198 6.61 4.15 1.66
C THR A 198 7.37 4.05 2.98
N LEU A 199 6.94 3.20 3.91
CA LEU A 199 7.62 3.01 5.20
C LEU A 199 9.00 2.35 5.06
N HIS A 200 9.13 1.39 4.14
CA HIS A 200 10.40 0.73 3.86
C HIS A 200 11.43 1.70 3.30
N GLU A 201 11.08 2.45 2.25
CA GLU A 201 11.96 3.47 1.65
C GLU A 201 12.28 4.58 2.64
N PHE A 202 11.30 5.03 3.42
CA PHE A 202 11.54 6.01 4.46
C PHE A 202 12.54 5.49 5.51
N SER A 203 12.38 4.24 5.96
CA SER A 203 13.32 3.60 6.90
C SER A 203 14.73 3.48 6.31
N ALA A 204 14.86 3.21 5.02
CA ALA A 204 16.14 3.18 4.33
C ALA A 204 16.83 4.56 4.35
N ILE A 205 16.09 5.66 4.16
CA ILE A 205 16.62 7.02 4.29
C ILE A 205 17.07 7.31 5.73
N LEU A 206 16.29 6.88 6.72
CA LEU A 206 16.62 7.12 8.14
C LEU A 206 17.97 6.49 8.54
N LEU A 207 18.37 5.40 7.90
CA LEU A 207 19.64 4.71 8.16
C LEU A 207 20.85 5.39 7.51
N GLN A 208 20.65 6.33 6.58
CA GLN A 208 21.73 7.03 5.91
C GLN A 208 22.25 8.21 6.75
N HIS A 209 23.57 8.35 6.86
CA HIS A 209 24.23 9.48 7.55
C HIS A 209 24.16 10.81 6.78
N GLN A 210 22.97 11.20 6.32
CA GLN A 210 22.75 12.44 5.56
C GLN A 210 22.48 13.64 6.46
N PRO A 211 22.76 14.89 6.04
CA PRO A 211 22.34 16.08 6.79
C PRO A 211 20.81 16.20 6.85
N LEU A 212 20.28 16.76 7.94
CA LEU A 212 18.84 16.82 8.21
C LEU A 212 18.00 17.46 7.07
N PRO A 213 18.45 18.54 6.40
CA PRO A 213 17.72 19.09 5.25
C PRO A 213 17.52 18.11 4.09
N CYS A 214 18.47 17.21 3.85
CA CYS A 214 18.35 16.21 2.78
C CYS A 214 17.31 15.15 3.16
N ILE A 215 17.37 14.63 4.38
CA ILE A 215 16.40 13.65 4.90
C ILE A 215 14.96 14.19 4.80
N LEU A 216 14.74 15.46 5.16
CA LEU A 216 13.41 16.08 5.09
C LEU A 216 12.93 16.28 3.64
N ARG A 217 13.84 16.65 2.74
CA ARG A 217 13.53 16.81 1.31
C ARG A 217 13.16 15.47 0.68
N ASP A 218 13.91 14.43 0.99
CA ASP A 218 13.65 13.10 0.44
C ASP A 218 12.40 12.47 1.07
N ALA A 219 12.12 12.72 2.35
CA ALA A 219 10.86 12.34 2.98
C ALA A 219 9.64 12.98 2.29
N VAL A 220 9.70 14.28 1.96
CA VAL A 220 8.65 14.96 1.18
C VAL A 220 8.51 14.35 -0.21
N ARG A 221 9.63 14.00 -0.85
CA ARG A 221 9.60 13.34 -2.17
C ARG A 221 8.90 11.99 -2.10
N ILE A 222 9.29 11.11 -1.16
CA ILE A 222 8.67 9.79 -0.96
C ILE A 222 7.15 9.92 -0.72
N LEU A 223 6.73 10.86 0.14
CA LEU A 223 5.32 11.12 0.42
C LEU A 223 4.52 11.59 -0.81
N SER A 224 5.18 12.21 -1.79
CA SER A 224 4.52 12.58 -3.05
C SER A 224 4.57 11.48 -4.11
N THR A 225 5.70 10.76 -4.24
CA THR A 225 5.95 9.85 -5.36
C THR A 225 5.44 8.44 -5.10
N ILE A 226 5.67 7.90 -3.90
CA ILE A 226 5.32 6.51 -3.56
C ILE A 226 3.97 6.47 -2.85
N PHE A 227 3.73 7.40 -1.93
CA PHE A 227 2.47 7.47 -1.19
C PHE A 227 1.33 8.12 -2.02
N GLY A 228 1.65 8.70 -3.19
CA GLY A 228 0.66 9.23 -4.13
C GLY A 228 -0.01 10.55 -3.70
N ALA A 229 0.56 11.28 -2.74
CA ALA A 229 0.02 12.59 -2.37
C ALA A 229 0.20 13.59 -3.50
N SER A 230 -0.86 14.35 -3.83
CA SER A 230 -0.77 15.43 -4.82
C SER A 230 0.28 16.45 -4.40
N ASN A 231 0.26 16.82 -3.10
CA ASN A 231 1.25 17.69 -2.50
C ASN A 231 1.63 17.15 -1.11
N ALA A 232 2.91 17.30 -0.73
CA ALA A 232 3.41 16.99 0.61
C ALA A 232 4.29 18.14 1.12
N ALA A 233 4.23 18.41 2.43
CA ALA A 233 5.09 19.38 3.09
C ALA A 233 5.44 18.99 4.52
N ILE A 234 6.62 19.42 4.97
CA ILE A 234 7.07 19.30 6.36
C ILE A 234 7.39 20.70 6.87
N ALA A 235 6.78 21.10 7.98
CA ALA A 235 7.09 22.36 8.64
C ALA A 235 7.77 22.09 9.98
N LEU A 236 8.99 22.59 10.17
CA LEU A 236 9.75 22.50 11.42
C LEU A 236 9.71 23.82 12.19
N ASN A 237 9.47 23.74 13.49
CA ASN A 237 9.51 24.88 14.40
C ASN A 237 10.96 25.16 14.85
N LEU A 238 11.52 26.29 14.44
CA LEU A 238 12.77 26.85 14.94
C LEU A 238 12.45 27.78 16.11
N GLN A 239 13.26 27.70 17.19
CA GLN A 239 13.10 28.56 18.37
C GLN A 239 12.88 30.03 17.96
N SER A 240 11.80 30.65 18.48
CA SER A 240 11.29 32.02 18.19
C SER A 240 10.21 32.13 17.10
N ASP A 241 9.20 31.24 17.06
CA ASP A 241 8.05 31.28 16.14
C ASP A 241 8.42 31.31 14.64
N GLN A 242 9.63 30.85 14.30
CA GLN A 242 10.09 30.76 12.91
C GLN A 242 9.90 29.32 12.44
N PHE A 243 9.14 29.13 11.36
CA PHE A 243 8.96 27.81 10.76
C PHE A 243 9.79 27.68 9.50
N MET A 244 10.42 26.51 9.34
CA MET A 244 11.08 26.11 8.10
C MET A 244 10.19 25.09 7.39
N ILE A 245 9.73 25.45 6.19
CA ILE A 245 8.84 24.62 5.38
C ILE A 245 9.65 23.95 4.28
N PHE A 246 9.51 22.64 4.17
CA PHE A 246 10.02 21.80 3.10
C PHE A 246 8.82 21.34 2.27
N SER A 247 8.82 21.63 0.96
CA SER A 247 7.77 21.23 0.03
C SER A 247 8.36 20.68 -1.27
N LEU A 248 7.52 20.00 -2.06
CA LEU A 248 7.93 19.30 -3.29
C LEU A 248 8.60 20.21 -4.34
N ASP A 249 8.20 21.49 -4.41
CA ASP A 249 8.75 22.47 -5.36
C ASP A 249 10.20 22.89 -5.06
N GLY A 250 10.81 22.38 -3.98
CA GLY A 250 12.13 22.81 -3.51
C GLY A 250 12.19 24.28 -3.12
N ARG A 251 11.05 24.97 -3.07
CA ARG A 251 10.96 26.39 -2.72
C ARG A 251 11.00 26.55 -1.21
N PHE A 252 12.13 27.06 -0.73
CA PHE A 252 12.27 27.64 0.60
C PHE A 252 11.43 28.91 0.72
N SER A 253 10.15 28.79 1.06
CA SER A 253 9.35 29.95 1.43
C SER A 253 9.67 30.36 2.86
N THR A 254 10.70 31.19 3.01
CA THR A 254 10.85 31.97 4.25
C THR A 254 9.99 33.22 4.15
N GLY A 255 8.70 33.04 4.42
CA GLY A 255 7.81 34.16 4.63
C GLY A 255 8.10 34.77 6.01
N ASN A 256 8.57 36.03 6.04
CA ASN A 256 8.37 36.95 7.17
C ASN A 256 6.88 37.35 7.31
N GLN A 257 5.95 36.58 6.75
CA GLN A 257 4.55 36.71 7.08
C GLN A 257 4.38 36.05 8.45
N ARG A 258 4.00 36.86 9.44
CA ARG A 258 3.72 36.45 10.82
C ARG A 258 3.02 35.09 10.82
N LEU A 259 3.78 34.04 11.15
CA LEU A 259 3.37 32.64 11.26
C LEU A 259 2.45 32.40 12.48
N SER A 260 1.95 33.47 13.11
CA SER A 260 0.84 33.45 14.05
C SER A 260 -0.44 32.80 13.46
N SER A 261 -0.51 32.64 12.14
CA SER A 261 -1.60 31.95 11.43
C SER A 261 -1.31 30.48 11.10
N LEU A 262 -0.13 29.91 11.38
CA LEU A 262 0.06 28.44 11.33
C LEU A 262 -0.78 27.73 12.38
N GLY A 263 -1.33 28.43 13.38
CA GLY A 263 -2.32 27.90 14.32
C GLY A 263 -3.74 27.78 13.75
N GLN A 264 -3.97 28.22 12.50
CA GLN A 264 -5.25 28.08 11.80
C GLN A 264 -5.11 27.04 10.69
N GLY A 265 -6.12 26.16 10.57
CA GLY A 265 -6.09 25.00 9.67
C GLY A 265 -5.56 23.72 10.33
N ALA A 266 -5.61 22.61 9.61
CA ALA A 266 -5.36 21.29 10.16
C ALA A 266 -3.91 21.05 10.62
N SER A 267 -2.92 21.58 9.90
CA SER A 267 -1.51 21.52 10.31
C SER A 267 -1.26 22.25 11.62
N GLY A 268 -1.99 23.35 11.85
CA GLY A 268 -1.93 24.12 13.09
C GLY A 268 -2.57 23.44 14.26
N ILE A 269 -3.76 22.87 14.04
CA ILE A 269 -4.46 22.08 15.04
C ILE A 269 -3.59 20.87 15.42
N ALA A 270 -2.98 20.19 14.44
CA ALA A 270 -2.09 19.06 14.68
C ALA A 270 -0.86 19.46 15.51
N LEU A 271 -0.23 20.61 15.20
CA LEU A 271 0.91 21.14 15.93
C LEU A 271 0.55 21.52 17.38
N ASN A 272 -0.58 22.22 17.58
CA ASN A 272 -1.02 22.71 18.89
C ASN A 272 -1.58 21.61 19.79
N GLN A 273 -2.34 20.67 19.21
CA GLN A 273 -2.98 19.59 19.96
C GLN A 273 -2.09 18.35 20.08
N SER A 274 -0.98 18.27 19.34
CA SER A 274 -0.12 17.09 19.26
C SER A 274 -0.90 15.83 18.89
N LYS A 275 -1.86 15.95 17.96
CA LYS A 275 -2.72 14.86 17.49
C LYS A 275 -2.74 14.80 15.97
N LEU A 276 -2.93 13.59 15.45
CA LEU A 276 -3.22 13.37 14.04
C LEU A 276 -4.56 14.03 13.69
N ILE A 277 -4.55 14.90 12.69
CA ILE A 277 -5.77 15.53 12.17
C ILE A 277 -5.95 15.07 10.72
N SER A 278 -7.12 14.50 10.42
CA SER A 278 -7.51 14.13 9.06
C SER A 278 -8.75 14.92 8.68
N VAL A 279 -8.70 15.63 7.56
CA VAL A 279 -9.83 16.36 7.01
C VAL A 279 -10.19 15.73 5.68
N ALA A 280 -11.35 15.09 5.65
CA ALA A 280 -11.86 14.38 4.48
C ALA A 280 -12.30 15.30 3.34
N ASN A 281 -12.81 16.50 3.66
CA ASN A 281 -13.25 17.47 2.66
C ASN A 281 -13.21 18.89 3.26
N VAL A 282 -12.37 19.76 2.69
CA VAL A 282 -12.26 21.16 3.06
C VAL A 282 -13.37 21.95 2.35
N VAL A 283 -14.48 22.17 3.05
CA VAL A 283 -15.65 22.89 2.50
C VAL A 283 -15.55 24.39 2.74
N LYS A 284 -14.88 24.82 3.82
CA LYS A 284 -14.82 26.24 4.23
C LYS A 284 -13.45 26.87 3.94
N PRO A 285 -13.40 28.15 3.50
CA PRO A 285 -12.14 28.88 3.32
C PRO A 285 -11.31 28.98 4.60
N SER A 286 -11.96 28.96 5.78
CA SER A 286 -11.30 28.98 7.10
C SER A 286 -10.62 27.68 7.50
N GLU A 287 -10.90 26.58 6.78
CA GLU A 287 -10.29 25.25 7.00
C GLU A 287 -9.14 24.98 6.02
N LYS A 288 -8.90 25.89 5.05
CA LYS A 288 -7.79 25.78 4.12
C LYS A 288 -6.47 25.90 4.87
N ASP A 289 -5.62 24.91 4.66
CA ASP A 289 -4.31 24.87 5.28
C ASP A 289 -3.34 25.77 4.52
N LEU A 290 -2.56 26.59 5.25
CA LEU A 290 -1.53 27.45 4.66
C LEU A 290 -0.41 26.65 4.02
N LEU A 291 -0.12 25.45 4.53
CA LEU A 291 0.87 24.56 3.92
C LEU A 291 0.34 24.00 2.60
N MET A 292 -0.98 23.82 2.47
CA MET A 292 -1.62 23.09 1.37
C MET A 292 -2.91 23.79 0.88
N PRO A 293 -2.81 24.97 0.23
CA PRO A 293 -3.98 25.78 -0.13
C PRO A 293 -4.86 25.18 -1.24
N GLU A 294 -4.30 24.25 -2.03
CA GLU A 294 -4.99 23.55 -3.12
C GLU A 294 -5.58 22.18 -2.70
N ALA A 295 -5.32 21.72 -1.48
CA ALA A 295 -5.76 20.40 -1.03
C ALA A 295 -7.24 20.44 -0.61
N VAL A 296 -8.02 19.49 -1.14
CA VAL A 296 -9.43 19.27 -0.77
C VAL A 296 -9.53 18.26 0.37
N SER A 297 -8.62 17.30 0.44
CA SER A 297 -8.46 16.40 1.58
C SER A 297 -7.02 16.42 2.05
N LEU A 298 -6.82 16.31 3.36
CA LEU A 298 -5.49 16.43 3.96
C LEU A 298 -5.36 15.59 5.22
N VAL A 299 -4.13 15.22 5.52
CA VAL A 299 -3.72 14.56 6.76
C VAL A 299 -2.50 15.28 7.29
N SER A 300 -2.58 15.72 8.55
CA SER A 300 -1.51 16.40 9.26
C SER A 300 -1.12 15.61 10.51
N ALA A 301 0.14 15.22 10.60
CA ALA A 301 0.71 14.50 11.73
C ALA A 301 1.82 15.33 12.40
N PRO A 302 1.78 15.52 13.73
CA PRO A 302 2.83 16.24 14.44
C PRO A 302 4.12 15.41 14.49
N ILE A 303 5.26 16.08 14.31
CA ILE A 303 6.59 15.52 14.57
C ILE A 303 6.87 15.70 16.06
N GLN A 304 6.35 14.78 16.86
CA GLN A 304 6.45 14.82 18.31
C GLN A 304 7.63 13.96 18.79
N GLY A 305 8.61 14.59 19.43
CA GLY A 305 9.64 13.87 20.15
C GLY A 305 9.36 13.80 21.66
N ARG A 306 10.29 13.22 22.40
CA ARG A 306 10.21 13.04 23.85
C ARG A 306 10.14 14.36 24.61
N ARG A 307 10.81 15.41 24.11
CA ARG A 307 10.99 16.68 24.83
C ARG A 307 10.07 17.80 24.34
N ARG A 308 9.67 17.79 23.07
CA ARG A 308 8.82 18.82 22.45
C ARG A 308 8.28 18.38 21.09
N VAL A 309 7.32 19.13 20.56
CA VAL A 309 6.91 19.04 19.16
C VAL A 309 7.90 19.82 18.31
N TYR A 310 8.54 19.14 17.35
CA TYR A 310 9.54 19.73 16.45
C TYR A 310 8.91 20.32 15.19
N GLY A 311 7.70 19.90 14.82
CA GLY A 311 7.07 20.31 13.58
C GLY A 311 5.80 19.52 13.25
N VAL A 312 5.37 19.59 11.99
CA VAL A 312 4.22 18.86 11.44
C VAL A 312 4.55 18.37 10.03
N VAL A 313 4.12 17.16 9.71
CA VAL A 313 4.11 16.57 8.36
C VAL A 313 2.68 16.66 7.85
N THR A 314 2.50 17.19 6.65
CA THR A 314 1.18 17.32 6.03
C THR A 314 1.20 16.79 4.61
N VAL A 315 0.24 15.92 4.31
CA VAL A 315 -0.02 15.42 2.95
C VAL A 315 -1.40 15.86 2.51
N GLY A 316 -1.53 16.23 1.24
CA GLY A 316 -2.76 16.76 0.66
C GLY A 316 -3.09 16.11 -0.68
N SER A 317 -4.39 15.94 -0.94
CA SER A 317 -4.93 15.49 -2.22
C SER A 317 -5.98 16.46 -2.75
N LYS A 318 -6.08 16.55 -4.08
CA LYS A 318 -7.13 17.32 -4.78
C LYS A 318 -8.49 16.59 -4.79
N THR A 319 -8.51 15.30 -4.46
CA THR A 319 -9.74 14.51 -4.36
C THR A 319 -10.30 14.53 -2.94
N PRO A 320 -11.62 14.67 -2.76
CA PRO A 320 -12.25 14.51 -1.45
C PRO A 320 -12.18 13.04 -1.01
N LEU A 321 -12.16 12.78 0.30
CA LEU A 321 -12.12 11.44 0.91
C LEU A 321 -10.95 10.56 0.42
N ALA A 322 -9.84 11.18 -0.01
CA ALA A 322 -8.69 10.44 -0.52
C ALA A 322 -7.98 9.59 0.55
N TRP A 323 -8.06 10.01 1.80
CA TRP A 323 -7.28 9.46 2.91
C TRP A 323 -8.14 8.68 3.90
N ASN A 324 -7.71 7.47 4.25
CA ASN A 324 -8.34 6.65 5.28
C ASN A 324 -7.59 6.75 6.64
N SER A 325 -8.06 6.02 7.65
CA SER A 325 -7.42 6.03 8.98
C SER A 325 -6.04 5.36 9.00
N GLU A 326 -5.78 4.41 8.12
CA GLU A 326 -4.49 3.69 8.03
C GLU A 326 -3.41 4.53 7.35
N ASP A 327 -3.79 5.30 6.33
CA ASP A 327 -2.97 6.33 5.69
C ASP A 327 -2.50 7.33 6.76
N GLY A 328 -3.42 7.76 7.64
CA GLY A 328 -3.09 8.61 8.77
C GLY A 328 -2.10 8.00 9.76
N LYS A 329 -2.21 6.70 10.06
CA LYS A 329 -1.23 5.98 10.89
C LYS A 329 0.13 5.89 10.22
N THR A 330 0.16 5.72 8.90
CA THR A 330 1.40 5.68 8.10
C THR A 330 2.13 7.02 8.15
N VAL A 331 1.41 8.12 7.93
CA VAL A 331 1.97 9.49 8.04
C VAL A 331 2.46 9.77 9.47
N MET A 332 1.74 9.31 10.49
CA MET A 332 2.17 9.40 11.88
C MET A 332 3.45 8.60 12.16
N ALA A 333 3.59 7.40 11.62
CA ALA A 333 4.80 6.59 11.78
C ALA A 333 6.02 7.29 11.16
N ILE A 334 5.84 7.90 9.98
CA ILE A 334 6.87 8.72 9.33
C ILE A 334 7.23 9.93 10.19
N ALA A 335 6.24 10.67 10.70
CA ALA A 335 6.46 11.82 11.58
C ALA A 335 7.20 11.44 12.87
N THR A 336 6.89 10.27 13.44
CA THR A 336 7.57 9.71 14.61
C THR A 336 9.03 9.36 14.30
N GLY A 337 9.30 8.72 13.16
CA GLY A 337 10.66 8.42 12.71
C GLY A 337 11.50 9.67 12.48
N LEU A 338 10.90 10.73 11.89
CA LEU A 338 11.55 12.04 11.75
C LEU A 338 11.91 12.64 13.12
N ALA A 339 11.01 12.54 14.11
CA ALA A 339 11.26 13.07 15.45
C ALA A 339 12.48 12.41 16.09
N VAL A 340 12.64 11.09 15.95
CA VAL A 340 13.79 10.34 16.47
C VAL A 340 15.10 10.82 15.86
N ILE A 341 15.17 10.99 14.53
CA ILE A 341 16.39 11.47 13.87
C ILE A 341 16.71 12.91 14.25
N ILE A 342 15.69 13.76 14.32
CA ILE A 342 15.86 15.15 14.76
C ILE A 342 16.46 15.14 16.16
N GLU A 343 15.94 14.36 17.09
CA GLU A 343 16.49 14.24 18.45
C GLU A 343 17.94 13.71 18.46
N GLN A 344 18.23 12.66 17.70
CA GLN A 344 19.56 12.08 17.62
C GLN A 344 20.58 13.09 17.09
N LYS A 345 20.25 13.81 16.02
CA LYS A 345 21.13 14.86 15.46
C LYS A 345 21.21 16.10 16.36
N ALA A 346 20.18 16.40 17.15
CA ALA A 346 20.21 17.45 18.17
C ALA A 346 21.27 17.17 19.23
N GLN A 347 21.30 15.94 19.73
CA GLN A 347 22.20 15.52 20.79
C GLN A 347 23.65 15.45 20.31
N VAL A 348 23.88 15.00 19.07
CA VAL A 348 25.22 14.85 18.51
C VAL A 348 25.86 16.19 18.12
N SER A 349 25.10 17.14 17.57
CA SER A 349 25.66 18.35 16.96
C SER A 349 25.50 19.64 17.79
N GLY A 350 24.88 19.58 18.97
CA GLY A 350 24.74 20.72 19.90
C GLY A 350 23.73 21.80 19.48
N ASP A 351 23.55 22.08 18.18
CA ASP A 351 22.55 23.05 17.69
C ASP A 351 22.05 22.73 16.27
N ILE A 352 20.87 22.09 16.19
CA ILE A 352 20.14 21.90 14.92
C ILE A 352 19.84 23.24 14.26
N VAL A 353 19.50 24.25 15.07
CA VAL A 353 19.19 25.61 14.59
C VAL A 353 20.39 26.19 13.83
N LEU A 354 21.61 25.95 14.32
CA LEU A 354 22.83 26.42 13.67
C LEU A 354 23.08 25.70 12.34
N GLN A 355 22.89 24.38 12.26
CA GLN A 355 23.03 23.64 11.00
C GLN A 355 22.00 24.05 9.96
N LEU A 356 20.73 24.18 10.36
CA LEU A 356 19.66 24.65 9.48
C LEU A 356 19.92 26.11 9.02
N ARG A 357 20.45 26.97 9.89
CA ARG A 357 20.85 28.34 9.52
C ARG A 357 22.03 28.37 8.55
N ARG A 358 23.05 27.54 8.76
CA ARG A 358 24.23 27.45 7.86
C ARG A 358 23.85 26.95 6.48
N ALA A 359 23.04 25.88 6.40
CA ALA A 359 22.52 25.37 5.14
C ALA A 359 21.71 26.44 4.38
N ARG A 360 20.85 27.17 5.09
CA ARG A 360 20.10 28.31 4.52
C ARG A 360 21.02 29.43 4.02
N GLN A 361 22.02 29.83 4.79
CA GLN A 361 22.96 30.89 4.38
C GLN A 361 23.70 30.51 3.11
N LEU A 362 24.16 29.25 3.00
CA LEU A 362 24.82 28.75 1.81
C LEU A 362 23.90 28.78 0.59
N GLU A 363 22.67 28.27 0.68
CA GLU A 363 21.72 28.32 -0.44
C GLU A 363 21.30 29.75 -0.82
N GLN A 364 21.15 30.65 0.15
CA GLN A 364 20.88 32.06 -0.12
C GLN A 364 22.06 32.76 -0.81
N MET A 365 23.30 32.41 -0.45
CA MET A 365 24.48 32.91 -1.14
C MET A 365 24.54 32.35 -2.57
N LEU A 366 24.33 31.05 -2.76
CA LEU A 366 24.32 30.41 -4.08
C LEU A 366 23.24 31.00 -5.00
N THR A 367 22.03 31.22 -4.50
CA THR A 367 20.94 31.84 -5.27
C THR A 367 21.22 33.31 -5.60
N LYS A 368 21.85 34.06 -4.70
CA LYS A 368 22.31 35.43 -4.96
C LYS A 368 23.45 35.48 -5.98
N LEU A 369 24.35 34.50 -5.98
CA LEU A 369 25.47 34.38 -6.93
C LEU A 369 25.03 33.87 -8.31
N ARG A 370 23.89 33.17 -8.40
CA ARG A 370 23.36 32.62 -9.66
C ARG A 370 23.09 33.70 -10.73
N LYS A 371 22.56 34.86 -10.34
CA LYS A 371 22.28 35.98 -11.26
C LYS A 371 23.56 36.69 -11.76
N PRO A 372 24.51 37.08 -10.88
CA PRO A 372 25.83 37.55 -11.29
C PRO A 372 26.55 36.55 -12.18
N MET A 373 26.58 35.26 -11.82
CA MET A 373 27.24 34.21 -12.62
C MET A 373 26.62 34.04 -14.00
N ALA A 374 25.29 34.01 -14.11
CA ALA A 374 24.60 33.96 -15.40
C ALA A 374 24.88 35.21 -16.26
N ARG A 375 25.00 36.39 -15.63
CA ARG A 375 25.35 37.63 -16.33
C ARG A 375 26.82 37.65 -16.78
N LEU A 376 27.70 37.07 -15.98
CA LEU A 376 29.13 36.94 -16.31
C LEU A 376 29.33 35.97 -17.47
N LEU A 377 28.67 34.81 -17.45
CA LEU A 377 28.60 33.86 -18.56
C LEU A 377 28.04 34.49 -19.84
N TYR A 378 26.95 35.26 -19.73
CA TYR A 378 26.38 35.98 -20.87
C TYR A 378 27.33 37.04 -21.44
N LEU A 379 28.05 37.78 -20.60
CA LEU A 379 29.05 38.76 -21.03
C LEU A 379 30.27 38.08 -21.66
N GLN A 380 30.70 36.94 -21.11
CA GLN A 380 31.82 36.13 -21.62
C GLN A 380 31.50 35.57 -23.01
N GLN A 381 30.30 35.03 -23.18
CA GLN A 381 29.83 34.50 -24.46
C GLN A 381 29.71 35.61 -25.53
N ARG A 382 29.24 36.79 -25.13
CA ARG A 382 29.15 37.95 -26.02
C ARG A 382 30.53 38.53 -26.40
N LEU A 383 31.51 38.47 -25.50
CA LEU A 383 32.91 38.82 -25.79
C LEU A 383 33.58 37.81 -26.73
N HIS A 384 33.20 36.53 -26.67
CA HIS A 384 33.69 35.50 -27.58
C HIS A 384 33.17 35.69 -29.01
N ASP A 385 31.95 36.19 -29.17
CA ASP A 385 31.33 36.46 -30.47
C ASP A 385 31.87 37.74 -31.17
N GLU A 386 32.55 38.63 -30.45
CA GLU A 386 33.19 39.84 -31.02
C GLU A 386 34.60 39.51 -31.55
N ALA A 387 34.72 39.43 -32.88
CA ALA A 387 35.80 38.78 -33.64
C ALA A 387 37.23 39.38 -33.55
N HIS A 388 37.55 40.28 -32.61
CA HIS A 388 38.87 40.93 -32.52
C HIS A 388 39.37 41.05 -31.07
N LEU A 389 39.73 39.92 -30.46
CA LEU A 389 40.44 39.90 -29.18
C LEU A 389 41.96 39.75 -29.40
N LEU A 390 42.76 40.50 -28.66
CA LEU A 390 44.22 40.40 -28.66
C LEU A 390 44.66 39.06 -28.04
N PRO A 391 45.82 38.47 -28.42
CA PRO A 391 46.27 37.15 -27.94
C PRO A 391 46.33 37.03 -26.40
N ILE A 392 46.76 38.10 -25.71
CA ILE A 392 46.80 38.17 -24.24
C ILE A 392 45.40 38.09 -23.61
N GLN A 393 44.37 38.61 -24.30
CA GLN A 393 43.00 38.54 -23.81
C GLN A 393 42.40 37.14 -24.00
N GLN A 394 42.82 36.40 -25.02
CA GLN A 394 42.42 34.99 -25.19
C GLN A 394 43.03 34.10 -24.11
N GLU A 395 44.28 34.37 -23.71
CA GLU A 395 44.99 33.62 -22.67
C GLU A 395 44.40 33.86 -21.27
N LEU A 396 44.13 35.13 -20.91
CA LEU A 396 43.41 35.48 -19.68
C LEU A 396 41.98 34.90 -19.64
N MET A 397 41.31 34.79 -20.78
CA MET A 397 39.97 34.20 -20.86
C MET A 397 40.00 32.68 -20.68
N ALA A 398 41.01 31.99 -21.21
CA ALA A 398 41.21 30.56 -20.98
C ALA A 398 41.53 30.26 -19.50
N GLU A 399 42.27 31.14 -18.83
CA GLU A 399 42.59 31.04 -17.40
C GLU A 399 41.35 31.25 -16.52
N VAL A 400 40.49 32.20 -16.88
CA VAL A 400 39.19 32.43 -16.25
C VAL A 400 38.24 31.25 -16.49
N GLU A 401 38.21 30.66 -17.69
CA GLU A 401 37.47 29.41 -17.96
C GLU A 401 37.98 28.24 -17.12
N GLY A 402 39.30 28.11 -16.94
CA GLY A 402 39.89 27.11 -16.05
C GLY A 402 39.38 27.25 -14.60
N LEU A 403 39.39 28.48 -14.07
CA LEU A 403 38.89 28.78 -12.72
C LEU A 403 37.38 28.53 -12.59
N TYR A 404 36.58 28.83 -13.63
CA TYR A 404 35.14 28.51 -13.63
C TYR A 404 34.87 27.00 -13.66
N THR A 405 35.70 26.24 -14.38
CA THR A 405 35.59 24.78 -14.45
C THR A 405 35.95 24.15 -13.10
N GLU A 406 36.93 24.70 -12.38
CA GLU A 406 37.23 24.29 -11.00
C GLU A 406 36.11 24.59 -10.02
N VAL A 407 35.51 25.79 -10.09
CA VAL A 407 34.37 26.18 -9.26
C VAL A 407 33.13 25.32 -9.57
N ALA A 408 32.92 24.97 -10.85
CA ALA A 408 31.84 24.07 -11.25
C ALA A 408 32.09 22.64 -10.74
N LYS A 409 33.32 22.12 -10.77
CA LYS A 409 33.67 20.82 -10.18
C LYS A 409 33.45 20.80 -8.66
N THR A 410 33.86 21.86 -7.94
CA THR A 410 33.67 21.94 -6.48
C THR A 410 32.21 22.11 -6.05
N ILE A 411 31.35 22.70 -6.89
CA ILE A 411 29.92 22.89 -6.59
C ILE A 411 29.07 21.71 -7.10
N TRP A 412 29.51 21.00 -8.15
CA TRP A 412 28.68 20.04 -8.90
C TRP A 412 29.19 18.60 -8.89
N GLU A 413 30.25 18.22 -8.18
CA GLU A 413 30.55 16.80 -7.97
C GLU A 413 29.48 16.14 -7.05
N PRO A 414 28.66 15.20 -7.56
CA PRO A 414 28.12 14.15 -6.70
C PRO A 414 29.27 13.18 -6.38
N LYS A 415 29.43 12.81 -5.11
CA LYS A 415 30.32 11.71 -4.73
C LYS A 415 29.96 10.44 -5.51
N ASP A 416 30.85 10.09 -6.44
CA ASP A 416 31.19 8.84 -7.14
C ASP A 416 30.17 7.67 -7.24
N PRO A 417 30.04 7.02 -8.43
CA PRO A 417 29.77 5.58 -8.50
C PRO A 417 31.09 4.76 -8.36
N PRO A 418 31.03 3.48 -7.98
CA PRO A 418 32.13 2.76 -7.34
C PRO A 418 33.25 2.29 -8.28
N ASP A 419 34.43 2.13 -7.69
CA ASP A 419 35.69 1.57 -8.20
C ASP A 419 35.57 0.37 -9.13
N PHE A 420 36.40 0.38 -10.20
CA PHE A 420 37.10 -0.81 -10.67
C PHE A 420 38.50 -0.45 -11.22
N ASN A 421 39.53 -0.84 -10.45
CA ASN A 421 40.91 -1.17 -10.83
C ASN A 421 41.78 -0.14 -11.58
N GLU A 422 42.69 0.48 -10.84
CA GLU A 422 44.05 0.87 -11.27
C GLU A 422 44.83 -0.40 -11.70
N SER A 423 45.60 -0.43 -12.79
CA SER A 423 46.79 0.40 -13.00
C SER A 423 47.25 0.35 -14.47
N PRO A 424 47.88 1.44 -14.96
CA PRO A 424 49.13 1.26 -15.70
C PRO A 424 50.19 2.26 -15.20
N ILE A 425 51.34 1.75 -14.75
CA ILE A 425 52.52 2.58 -14.48
C ILE A 425 53.44 2.55 -15.71
N SER A 426 53.48 3.71 -16.36
CA SER A 426 54.52 4.45 -17.10
C SER A 426 55.81 3.81 -17.69
N PRO A 427 56.43 4.48 -18.70
CA PRO A 427 57.39 3.93 -19.67
C PRO A 427 58.84 4.47 -19.43
N PRO A 428 59.70 4.60 -20.48
CA PRO A 428 60.65 3.65 -21.08
C PRO A 428 62.12 4.00 -20.73
N PRO A 429 63.17 3.26 -21.16
CA PRO A 429 63.90 3.56 -22.42
C PRO A 429 64.50 2.27 -23.07
N LYS A 430 65.14 2.16 -24.24
CA LYS A 430 65.84 3.03 -25.22
C LYS A 430 65.99 2.20 -26.52
N PRO A 431 66.40 2.79 -27.65
CA PRO A 431 66.49 2.15 -28.96
C PRO A 431 67.87 1.55 -29.23
N ALA A 432 67.93 0.45 -30.00
CA ALA A 432 69.00 0.10 -30.95
C ALA A 432 68.79 -1.32 -31.48
N GLY A 433 69.13 -1.55 -32.75
CA GLY A 433 69.51 -2.89 -33.21
C GLY A 433 68.68 -3.43 -34.37
N SER A 434 69.06 -3.00 -35.57
CA SER A 434 68.66 -3.57 -36.85
C SER A 434 69.07 -5.04 -37.03
N LEU A 435 68.32 -5.75 -37.88
CA LEU A 435 68.77 -6.60 -39.02
C LEU A 435 68.25 -8.05 -39.06
N ARG A 436 67.72 -8.34 -40.26
CA ARG A 436 67.63 -9.63 -41.00
C ARG A 436 66.50 -10.59 -40.59
N SER A 437 65.80 -11.24 -41.52
CA SER A 437 66.17 -11.64 -42.88
C SER A 437 64.94 -11.83 -43.79
N LYS A 438 65.10 -11.45 -45.06
CA LYS A 438 64.58 -12.21 -46.22
C LYS A 438 65.77 -12.93 -46.83
N THR A 439 65.69 -14.26 -46.99
CA THR A 439 66.15 -15.11 -48.12
C THR A 439 66.08 -16.57 -47.66
N ARG A 440 65.32 -17.48 -48.26
CA ARG A 440 65.32 -18.09 -49.62
C ARG A 440 66.00 -19.47 -49.58
N THR A 441 65.50 -20.39 -50.43
CA THR A 441 65.94 -21.78 -50.73
C THR A 441 65.59 -22.80 -49.64
N SER A 442 64.85 -23.89 -49.91
CA SER A 442 64.75 -24.74 -51.12
C SER A 442 63.35 -25.32 -51.25
#